data_AF-X8H0W8-F1
#
_entry.id   AF-X8H0W8-F1
#
_cell.length_a   1.000
_cell.length_b   1.000
_cell.length_c   1.000
_cell.angle_alpha   90.00
_cell.angle_beta   90.00
_cell.angle_gamma   90.00
#
_symmetry.space_group_name_H-M   'P 1'
#
loop_
_entity.id
_entity.type
_entity.pdbx_description
1 polymer ?
#
loop_
_entity_poly.entity_id
_entity_poly.type
_entity_poly.pdbx_seq_one_letter_code
_entity_poly.pdbx_strand_id
1 'polypeptide(L)'
;MFWAGAAFLHKSGHENVIAVGISKGAELALAAASYSEEINGVTALSPSSRVNMGIGPGISWVKASSWTFKGDELPYAYAKVPGWRAVLKSIRARELTFRFAYEEAYRNAGDESMIPIEKINGPVLVCGALEDSLWPSAQACDEIIDRLEKHPFKHPHKKLVYRYASHILLPFDTGYNKYFRVGRKYPGECRQTITDLRREIMDWLHM
;
A
#
# COMPACT_ATOMS: atom_id res chain seq x y z
N MET A 1 -6.25 16.12 -7.28
CA MET A 1 -6.26 16.71 -5.91
C MET A 1 -4.92 16.54 -5.20
N PHE A 2 -4.29 15.36 -5.20
CA PHE A 2 -2.99 15.12 -4.51
C PHE A 2 -1.83 16.03 -4.96
N TRP A 3 -1.71 16.29 -6.26
CA TRP A 3 -0.69 17.20 -6.82
C TRP A 3 -0.78 18.63 -6.29
N ALA A 4 -1.99 19.09 -5.97
CA ALA A 4 -2.18 20.42 -5.43
C ALA A 4 -1.58 20.56 -4.03
N GLY A 5 -1.59 19.48 -3.23
CA GLY A 5 -0.94 19.45 -1.93
C GLY A 5 0.59 19.50 -2.05
N ALA A 6 1.17 18.66 -2.91
CA ALA A 6 2.61 18.68 -3.16
C ALA A 6 3.09 20.03 -3.73
N ALA A 7 2.41 20.55 -4.74
CA ALA A 7 2.71 21.86 -5.32
C ALA A 7 2.54 23.01 -4.32
N PHE A 8 1.59 22.90 -3.39
CA PHE A 8 1.44 23.86 -2.29
C PHE A 8 2.67 23.83 -1.36
N LEU A 9 3.14 22.65 -0.98
CA LEU A 9 4.34 22.49 -0.14
C LEU A 9 5.59 23.06 -0.82
N HIS A 10 5.79 22.80 -2.11
CA HIS A 10 6.87 23.41 -2.89
C HIS A 10 6.78 24.94 -2.91
N LYS A 11 5.58 25.49 -3.12
CA LYS A 11 5.34 26.95 -3.04
C LYS A 11 5.58 27.53 -1.65
N SER A 12 5.45 26.72 -0.60
CA SER A 12 5.77 27.10 0.78
C SER A 12 7.26 26.93 1.14
N GLY A 13 8.11 26.55 0.18
CA GLY A 13 9.56 26.45 0.36
C GLY A 13 10.05 25.06 0.78
N HIS A 14 9.22 24.02 0.71
CA HIS A 14 9.63 22.65 0.97
C HIS A 14 10.12 21.98 -0.31
N GLU A 15 11.42 21.78 -0.44
CA GLU A 15 12.03 21.17 -1.64
C GLU A 15 11.87 19.63 -1.70
N ASN A 16 11.73 18.98 -0.54
CA ASN A 16 11.63 17.53 -0.42
C ASN A 16 10.27 17.12 0.16
N VAL A 17 9.37 16.67 -0.71
CA VAL A 17 8.03 16.21 -0.35
C VAL A 17 7.96 14.69 -0.44
N ILE A 18 7.82 14.02 0.70
CA ILE A 18 7.64 12.57 0.79
C ILE A 18 6.17 12.24 1.06
N ALA A 19 5.57 11.41 0.21
CA ALA A 19 4.21 10.92 0.41
C ALA A 19 4.22 9.71 1.35
N VAL A 20 3.48 9.79 2.45
CA VAL A 20 3.29 8.67 3.38
C VAL A 20 1.86 8.19 3.29
N GLY A 21 1.68 6.88 3.11
CA GLY A 21 0.34 6.29 2.94
C GLY A 21 0.23 4.90 3.51
N ILE A 22 -0.99 4.51 3.89
CA ILE A 22 -1.34 3.15 4.29
C ILE A 22 -2.43 2.58 3.39
N SER A 23 -2.34 1.29 3.03
CA SER A 23 -3.38 0.58 2.27
C SER A 23 -3.66 1.28 0.93
N LYS A 24 -4.91 1.66 0.64
CA LYS A 24 -5.23 2.51 -0.52
C LYS A 24 -4.49 3.84 -0.55
N GLY A 25 -4.16 4.41 0.60
CA GLY A 25 -3.29 5.57 0.67
C GLY A 25 -1.84 5.26 0.24
N ALA A 26 -1.35 4.06 0.50
CA ALA A 26 -0.03 3.61 0.04
C ALA A 26 -0.01 3.37 -1.48
N GLU A 27 -1.06 2.73 -2.00
CA GLU A 27 -1.29 2.58 -3.45
C GLU A 27 -1.32 3.96 -4.15
N LEU A 28 -2.05 4.92 -3.57
CA LEU A 28 -2.11 6.28 -4.08
C LEU A 28 -0.78 7.01 -3.98
N ALA A 29 -0.03 6.88 -2.88
CA ALA A 29 1.27 7.52 -2.71
C ALA A 29 2.28 7.04 -3.76
N LEU A 30 2.34 5.72 -3.98
CA LEU A 30 3.19 5.11 -5.02
C LEU A 30 2.76 5.55 -6.41
N ALA A 31 1.46 5.49 -6.72
CA ALA A 31 0.94 5.94 -8.00
C ALA A 31 1.25 7.42 -8.21
N ALA A 32 0.95 8.28 -7.25
CA ALA A 32 1.20 9.71 -7.37
C ALA A 32 2.70 10.00 -7.58
N ALA A 33 3.60 9.45 -6.77
CA ALA A 33 5.03 9.68 -6.99
C ALA A 33 5.54 9.16 -8.36
N SER A 34 4.86 8.17 -8.96
CA SER A 34 5.23 7.64 -10.28
C SER A 34 4.75 8.50 -11.46
N TYR A 35 3.81 9.42 -11.23
CA TYR A 35 3.19 10.25 -12.28
C TYR A 35 3.42 11.77 -12.10
N SER A 36 4.10 12.22 -11.03
CA SER A 36 4.50 13.63 -10.87
C SER A 36 5.80 13.78 -10.12
N GLU A 37 6.62 14.70 -10.62
CA GLU A 37 7.90 15.08 -10.04
C GLU A 37 7.77 15.91 -8.76
N GLU A 38 6.59 16.48 -8.50
CA GLU A 38 6.26 17.21 -7.27
C GLU A 38 6.33 16.33 -6.00
N ILE A 39 6.30 15.00 -6.11
CA ILE A 39 6.45 14.09 -4.98
C ILE A 39 7.80 13.40 -5.13
N ASN A 40 8.73 13.74 -4.25
CA ASN A 40 10.12 13.30 -4.32
C ASN A 40 10.30 11.89 -3.78
N GLY A 41 9.51 11.44 -2.81
CA GLY A 41 9.69 10.10 -2.22
C GLY A 41 8.41 9.50 -1.67
N VAL A 42 8.48 8.24 -1.27
CA VAL A 42 7.34 7.49 -0.74
C VAL A 42 7.71 6.63 0.47
N THR A 43 6.87 6.68 1.49
CA THR A 43 6.80 5.65 2.55
C THR A 43 5.44 4.98 2.50
N ALA A 44 5.41 3.75 1.99
CA ALA A 44 4.19 3.01 1.69
C ALA A 44 3.99 1.85 2.69
N LEU A 45 2.94 1.94 3.49
CA LEU A 45 2.60 0.97 4.54
C LEU A 45 1.46 0.05 4.07
N SER A 46 1.64 -1.25 4.19
CA SER A 46 0.77 -2.27 3.59
C SER A 46 0.43 -1.96 2.12
N PRO A 47 1.44 -1.80 1.23
CA PRO A 47 1.22 -1.33 -0.13
C PRO A 47 0.54 -2.36 -1.04
N SER A 48 0.16 -1.90 -2.23
CA SER A 48 -0.01 -2.73 -3.43
C SER A 48 0.99 -2.27 -4.49
N SER A 49 1.51 -3.21 -5.26
CA SER A 49 2.37 -3.00 -6.44
C SER A 49 1.57 -2.62 -7.68
N ARG A 50 0.23 -2.75 -7.63
CA ARG A 50 -0.70 -2.52 -8.73
C ARG A 50 -1.72 -1.47 -8.34
N VAL A 51 -2.19 -0.71 -9.33
CA VAL A 51 -3.43 0.04 -9.18
C VAL A 51 -4.57 -0.97 -9.12
N ASN A 52 -5.48 -0.79 -8.17
CA ASN A 52 -6.61 -1.69 -7.98
C ASN A 52 -7.93 -0.99 -8.26
N MET A 53 -8.96 -1.80 -8.47
CA MET A 53 -10.35 -1.36 -8.52
C MET A 53 -10.76 -0.51 -7.29
N GLY A 54 -11.68 0.42 -7.53
CA GLY A 54 -12.26 1.28 -6.50
C GLY A 54 -13.10 0.52 -5.49
N ILE A 55 -13.25 1.10 -4.30
CA ILE A 55 -14.12 0.60 -3.24
C ILE A 55 -15.42 1.42 -3.27
N GLY A 56 -16.55 0.76 -3.47
CA GLY A 56 -17.87 1.37 -3.48
C GLY A 56 -18.51 1.42 -2.09
N PRO A 57 -19.76 1.89 -1.98
CA PRO A 57 -20.53 1.83 -0.74
C PRO A 57 -20.65 0.38 -0.23
N GLY A 58 -20.50 0.20 1.09
CA GLY A 58 -20.47 -1.12 1.72
C GLY A 58 -19.22 -1.94 1.38
N ILE A 59 -19.32 -3.28 1.48
CA ILE A 59 -18.24 -4.18 1.07
C ILE A 59 -18.46 -4.54 -0.41
N SER A 60 -18.24 -3.57 -1.30
CA SER A 60 -18.39 -3.75 -2.75
C SER A 60 -17.21 -3.16 -3.52
N TRP A 61 -16.84 -3.82 -4.62
CA TRP A 61 -15.85 -3.33 -5.56
C TRP A 61 -16.54 -2.82 -6.80
N VAL A 62 -16.18 -1.60 -7.21
CA VAL A 62 -16.71 -0.99 -8.43
C VAL A 62 -15.83 -1.38 -9.61
N LYS A 63 -16.43 -1.53 -10.79
CA LYS A 63 -15.68 -1.75 -12.04
C LYS A 63 -15.19 -0.40 -12.56
N ALA A 64 -14.30 0.21 -11.79
CA ALA A 64 -13.64 1.48 -12.07
C ALA A 64 -12.27 1.48 -11.38
N SER A 65 -11.32 2.25 -11.91
CA SER A 65 -10.03 2.43 -11.27
C SER A 65 -10.19 3.16 -9.93
N SER A 66 -9.29 2.90 -8.98
CA SER A 66 -9.24 3.74 -7.78
C SER A 66 -8.76 5.15 -8.10
N TRP A 67 -7.94 5.30 -9.16
CA TRP A 67 -7.22 6.53 -9.42
C TRP A 67 -7.37 6.96 -10.87
N THR A 68 -7.52 8.27 -11.04
CA THR A 68 -7.46 8.94 -12.34
C THR A 68 -6.25 9.85 -12.39
N PHE A 69 -5.59 9.91 -13.53
CA PHE A 69 -4.54 10.89 -13.80
C PHE A 69 -4.94 11.75 -15.01
N LYS A 70 -4.95 13.08 -14.81
CA LYS A 70 -5.37 14.07 -15.84
C LYS A 70 -6.74 13.81 -16.48
N GLY A 71 -7.63 13.12 -15.76
CA GLY A 71 -8.99 12.81 -16.21
C GLY A 71 -9.17 11.36 -16.70
N ASP A 72 -8.09 10.65 -16.96
CA ASP A 72 -8.13 9.27 -17.45
C ASP A 72 -7.93 8.26 -16.31
N GLU A 73 -8.66 7.15 -16.34
CA GLU A 73 -8.44 6.05 -15.39
C GLU A 73 -7.06 5.43 -15.59
N LEU A 74 -6.34 5.22 -14.48
CA LEU A 74 -5.13 4.40 -14.53
C LEU A 74 -5.53 2.93 -14.76
N PRO A 75 -4.80 2.17 -15.61
CA PRO A 75 -5.05 0.74 -15.76
C PRO A 75 -4.97 0.04 -14.41
N TYR A 76 -5.87 -0.90 -14.14
CA TYR A 76 -6.07 -1.42 -12.80
C TYR A 76 -6.44 -2.90 -12.77
N ALA A 77 -6.05 -3.57 -11.70
CA ALA A 77 -6.45 -4.94 -11.43
C ALA A 77 -7.92 -4.98 -10.98
N TYR A 78 -8.69 -5.89 -11.57
CA TYR A 78 -10.10 -6.06 -11.28
C TYR A 78 -10.49 -7.53 -11.12
N ALA A 79 -11.29 -7.81 -10.11
CA ALA A 79 -12.05 -9.05 -10.01
C ALA A 79 -13.49 -8.76 -9.60
N LYS A 80 -14.42 -9.51 -10.19
CA LYS A 80 -15.83 -9.44 -9.84
C LYS A 80 -16.11 -10.35 -8.66
N VAL A 81 -15.93 -9.82 -7.45
CA VAL A 81 -16.27 -10.54 -6.21
C VAL A 81 -17.55 -9.97 -5.61
N PRO A 82 -18.63 -10.77 -5.47
CA PRO A 82 -19.82 -10.33 -4.76
C PRO A 82 -19.52 -10.02 -3.28
N GLY A 83 -19.98 -8.88 -2.79
CA GLY A 83 -19.71 -8.42 -1.41
C GLY A 83 -20.13 -9.41 -0.31
N TRP A 84 -21.24 -10.13 -0.51
CA TRP A 84 -21.70 -11.17 0.42
C TRP A 84 -20.68 -12.30 0.60
N ARG A 85 -19.89 -12.62 -0.44
CA ARG A 85 -18.84 -13.65 -0.37
C ARG A 85 -17.69 -13.19 0.53
N ALA A 86 -17.36 -11.90 0.49
CA ALA A 86 -16.36 -11.31 1.37
C ALA A 86 -16.82 -11.28 2.83
N VAL A 87 -18.09 -10.96 3.07
CA VAL A 87 -18.72 -11.05 4.39
C VAL A 87 -18.68 -12.49 4.92
N LEU A 88 -19.14 -13.46 4.13
CA LEU A 88 -19.17 -14.87 4.53
C LEU A 88 -17.77 -15.41 4.85
N LYS A 89 -16.77 -15.08 4.02
CA LYS A 89 -15.37 -15.47 4.27
C LYS A 89 -14.82 -14.82 5.54
N SER A 90 -15.13 -13.55 5.78
CA SER A 90 -14.69 -12.84 6.99
C SER A 90 -15.28 -13.44 8.26
N ILE A 91 -16.58 -13.79 8.25
CA ILE A 91 -17.25 -14.48 9.36
C ILE A 91 -16.58 -15.85 9.60
N ARG A 92 -16.37 -16.64 8.54
CA ARG A 92 -15.78 -17.98 8.65
C ARG A 92 -14.34 -17.96 9.15
N ALA A 93 -13.54 -16.99 8.68
CA ALA A 93 -12.16 -16.78 9.13
C ALA A 93 -12.08 -16.11 10.52
N ARG A 94 -13.22 -15.60 11.02
CA ARG A 94 -13.34 -14.80 12.25
C ARG A 94 -12.43 -13.56 12.21
N GLU A 95 -12.19 -13.00 11.04
CA GLU A 95 -11.36 -11.79 10.84
C GLU A 95 -11.80 -11.06 9.57
N LEU A 96 -11.47 -9.76 9.48
CA LEU A 96 -11.69 -9.03 8.24
C LEU A 96 -10.76 -9.58 7.16
N THR A 97 -11.30 -10.06 6.03
CA THR A 97 -10.47 -10.57 4.93
C THR A 97 -11.03 -10.24 3.55
N PHE A 98 -10.16 -9.70 2.71
CA PHE A 98 -10.40 -9.37 1.32
C PHE A 98 -9.32 -9.92 0.38
N ARG A 99 -8.26 -10.54 0.93
CA ARG A 99 -7.07 -10.96 0.17
C ARG A 99 -7.41 -11.85 -1.02
N PHE A 100 -8.36 -12.75 -0.86
CA PHE A 100 -8.82 -13.63 -1.93
C PHE A 100 -9.35 -12.88 -3.16
N ALA A 101 -9.97 -11.71 -2.97
CA ALA A 101 -10.51 -10.90 -4.07
C ALA A 101 -9.39 -10.20 -4.83
N TYR A 102 -8.38 -9.68 -4.12
CA TYR A 102 -7.21 -9.07 -4.73
C TYR A 102 -6.31 -10.10 -5.41
N GLU A 103 -6.11 -11.28 -4.82
CA GLU A 103 -5.39 -12.39 -5.48
C GLU A 103 -6.10 -12.86 -6.75
N GLU A 104 -7.44 -12.87 -6.77
CA GLU A 104 -8.21 -13.14 -7.99
C GLU A 104 -8.04 -12.02 -9.02
N ALA A 105 -8.03 -10.76 -8.58
CA ALA A 105 -7.78 -9.61 -9.46
C ALA A 105 -6.38 -9.69 -10.08
N TYR A 106 -5.35 -10.02 -9.30
CA TYR A 106 -3.97 -10.09 -9.77
C TYR A 106 -3.72 -11.23 -10.76
N ARG A 107 -4.40 -12.38 -10.61
CA ARG A 107 -4.31 -13.47 -11.59
C ARG A 107 -4.87 -13.10 -12.96
N ASN A 108 -5.82 -12.16 -13.00
CA ASN A 108 -6.50 -11.74 -14.23
C ASN A 108 -5.98 -10.40 -14.77
N ALA A 109 -5.13 -9.70 -14.02
CA ALA A 109 -4.59 -8.41 -14.40
C ALA A 109 -3.29 -8.59 -15.20
N GLY A 110 -3.13 -7.82 -16.27
CA GLY A 110 -1.86 -7.73 -16.95
C GLY A 110 -0.90 -6.75 -16.27
N ASP A 111 0.32 -6.69 -16.80
CA ASP A 111 1.40 -5.84 -16.30
C ASP A 111 1.07 -4.34 -16.40
N GLU A 112 0.11 -3.95 -17.25
CA GLU A 112 -0.37 -2.56 -17.35
C GLU A 112 -0.93 -2.03 -16.03
N SER A 113 -1.44 -2.91 -15.16
CA SER A 113 -1.93 -2.53 -13.84
C SER A 113 -0.82 -2.25 -12.83
N MET A 114 0.43 -2.62 -13.13
CA MET A 114 1.58 -2.37 -12.26
C MET A 114 1.84 -0.87 -12.17
N ILE A 115 2.02 -0.38 -10.95
CA ILE A 115 2.41 1.00 -10.72
C ILE A 115 3.84 1.17 -11.25
N PRO A 116 4.14 2.18 -12.09
CA PRO A 116 5.46 2.37 -12.68
C PRO A 116 6.44 3.02 -11.67
N ILE A 117 6.69 2.34 -10.55
CA ILE A 117 7.44 2.80 -9.37
C ILE A 117 8.90 3.12 -9.73
N GLU A 118 9.47 2.52 -10.77
CA GLU A 118 10.78 2.87 -11.32
C GLU A 118 10.89 4.32 -11.81
N LYS A 119 9.75 5.01 -11.99
CA LYS A 119 9.70 6.42 -12.38
C LYS A 119 9.73 7.38 -11.19
N ILE A 120 9.61 6.88 -9.95
CA ILE A 120 9.69 7.72 -8.75
C ILE A 120 11.07 8.38 -8.69
N ASN A 121 11.12 9.69 -8.40
CA ASN A 121 12.37 10.45 -8.41
C ASN A 121 12.91 10.75 -7.00
N GLY A 122 12.95 9.72 -6.15
CA GLY A 122 13.59 9.80 -4.84
C GLY A 122 13.28 8.58 -3.96
N PRO A 123 13.48 8.68 -2.64
CA PRO A 123 13.57 7.51 -1.77
C PRO A 123 12.24 6.75 -1.64
N VAL A 124 12.31 5.41 -1.64
CA VAL A 124 11.13 4.53 -1.51
C VAL A 124 11.29 3.54 -0.35
N LEU A 125 10.47 3.71 0.69
CA LEU A 125 10.30 2.72 1.77
C LEU A 125 8.97 1.99 1.59
N VAL A 126 9.02 0.66 1.57
CA VAL A 126 7.82 -0.19 1.56
C VAL A 126 7.78 -1.10 2.78
N CYS A 127 6.65 -1.11 3.47
CA CYS A 127 6.44 -1.92 4.67
C CYS A 127 5.24 -2.85 4.46
N GLY A 128 5.43 -4.16 4.59
CA GLY A 128 4.39 -5.16 4.34
C GLY A 128 4.24 -6.17 5.48
N ALA A 129 3.14 -6.92 5.45
CA ALA A 129 2.85 -7.95 6.44
C ALA A 129 2.57 -9.32 5.79
N LEU A 130 3.18 -10.38 6.32
CA LEU A 130 2.94 -11.75 5.81
C LEU A 130 1.52 -12.23 6.11
N GLU A 131 0.97 -11.85 7.27
CA GLU A 131 -0.38 -12.16 7.73
C GLU A 131 -1.40 -11.07 7.34
N ASP A 132 -1.10 -10.26 6.33
CA ASP A 132 -2.09 -9.36 5.75
C ASP A 132 -3.23 -10.16 5.12
N SER A 133 -4.42 -9.98 5.69
CA SER A 133 -5.65 -10.67 5.29
C SER A 133 -6.51 -9.83 4.34
N LEU A 134 -6.19 -8.55 4.10
CA LEU A 134 -6.95 -7.69 3.19
C LEU A 134 -6.38 -7.74 1.77
N TRP A 135 -5.05 -7.75 1.62
CA TRP A 135 -4.38 -8.00 0.35
C TRP A 135 -2.95 -8.52 0.58
N PRO A 136 -2.24 -9.07 -0.42
CA PRO A 136 -0.93 -9.65 -0.17
C PRO A 136 0.17 -8.57 -0.15
N SER A 137 0.23 -7.75 0.92
CA SER A 137 1.16 -6.61 1.00
C SER A 137 2.64 -7.01 1.06
N ALA A 138 2.99 -8.13 1.71
CA ALA A 138 4.37 -8.62 1.68
C ALA A 138 4.84 -8.97 0.25
N GLN A 139 3.98 -9.64 -0.52
CA GLN A 139 4.26 -9.92 -1.94
C GLN A 139 4.39 -8.63 -2.74
N ALA A 140 3.51 -7.64 -2.48
CA ALA A 140 3.63 -6.33 -3.12
C ALA A 140 4.98 -5.67 -2.81
N CYS A 141 5.47 -5.75 -1.56
CA CYS A 141 6.81 -5.24 -1.23
C CYS A 141 7.92 -5.92 -2.04
N ASP A 142 7.86 -7.25 -2.20
CA ASP A 142 8.83 -7.98 -3.04
C ASP A 142 8.77 -7.51 -4.49
N GLU A 143 7.57 -7.45 -5.08
CA GLU A 143 7.38 -7.00 -6.46
C GLU A 143 7.85 -5.56 -6.69
N ILE A 144 7.69 -4.68 -5.70
CA ILE A 144 8.14 -3.29 -5.78
C ILE A 144 9.66 -3.21 -5.78
N ILE A 145 10.33 -3.87 -4.83
CA ILE A 145 11.80 -3.86 -4.76
C ILE A 145 12.40 -4.52 -6.00
N ASP A 146 11.89 -5.69 -6.40
CA ASP A 146 12.34 -6.38 -7.61
C ASP A 146 12.23 -5.48 -8.85
N ARG A 147 11.16 -4.68 -8.95
CA ARG A 147 10.98 -3.74 -10.06
C ARG A 147 12.00 -2.60 -10.00
N LEU A 148 12.28 -2.05 -8.83
CA LEU A 148 13.29 -1.00 -8.65
C LEU A 148 14.70 -1.51 -9.00
N GLU A 149 15.05 -2.71 -8.54
CA GLU A 149 16.37 -3.32 -8.79
C GLU A 149 16.58 -3.73 -10.26
N LYS A 150 15.51 -4.07 -10.99
CA LYS A 150 15.57 -4.41 -12.43
C LYS A 150 15.69 -3.18 -13.35
N HIS A 151 15.54 -1.98 -12.81
CA HIS A 151 15.64 -0.71 -13.54
C HIS A 151 16.85 0.09 -13.03
N PRO A 152 17.34 1.10 -13.77
CA PRO A 152 18.42 1.97 -13.31
C PRO A 152 17.93 2.98 -12.25
N PHE A 153 17.30 2.49 -11.18
CA PHE A 153 16.79 3.28 -10.08
C PHE A 153 17.94 3.70 -9.16
N LYS A 154 18.15 5.02 -9.01
CA LYS A 154 19.34 5.57 -8.35
C LYS A 154 19.10 5.98 -6.90
N HIS A 155 17.85 5.95 -6.46
CA HIS A 155 17.45 6.48 -5.17
C HIS A 155 17.44 5.37 -4.11
N PRO A 156 17.67 5.72 -2.82
CA PRO A 156 17.57 4.77 -1.74
C PRO A 156 16.22 4.07 -1.75
N HIS A 157 16.21 2.75 -1.58
CA HIS A 157 15.00 1.99 -1.43
C HIS A 157 15.17 0.93 -0.36
N LYS A 158 14.12 0.69 0.42
CA LYS A 158 14.14 -0.23 1.56
C LYS A 158 12.82 -0.98 1.68
N LYS A 159 12.93 -2.25 2.04
CA LYS A 159 11.78 -3.13 2.32
C LYS A 159 11.81 -3.61 3.76
N LEU A 160 10.67 -3.50 4.41
CA LEU A 160 10.42 -4.04 5.74
C LEU A 160 9.22 -4.97 5.69
N VAL A 161 9.43 -6.27 5.87
CA VAL A 161 8.32 -7.25 5.87
C VAL A 161 8.24 -7.93 7.22
N TYR A 162 7.08 -7.81 7.86
CA TYR A 162 6.83 -8.34 9.20
C TYR A 162 5.94 -9.57 9.17
N ARG A 163 6.34 -10.61 9.90
CA ARG A 163 5.49 -11.79 10.12
C ARG A 163 4.30 -11.47 11.02
N TYR A 164 4.55 -10.82 12.15
CA TYR A 164 3.56 -10.57 13.19
C TYR A 164 2.93 -9.19 13.05
N ALA A 165 2.27 -8.96 11.92
CA ALA A 165 1.54 -7.75 11.63
C ALA A 165 0.27 -8.06 10.85
N SER A 166 -0.77 -7.23 11.06
CA SER A 166 -1.94 -7.24 10.20
C SER A 166 -1.80 -6.21 9.07
N HIS A 167 -2.86 -6.06 8.28
CA HIS A 167 -2.97 -4.98 7.30
C HIS A 167 -2.82 -3.58 7.92
N ILE A 168 -3.19 -3.41 9.20
CA ILE A 168 -3.04 -2.13 9.92
C ILE A 168 -1.61 -2.02 10.46
N LEU A 169 -0.67 -1.80 9.53
CA LEU A 169 0.76 -1.67 9.80
C LEU A 169 1.12 -0.18 9.94
N LEU A 170 0.91 0.36 11.14
CA LEU A 170 1.21 1.77 11.48
C LEU A 170 2.26 1.84 12.59
N PRO A 171 3.05 2.92 12.67
CA PRO A 171 4.05 3.12 13.72
C PRO A 171 3.43 3.48 15.08
N PHE A 172 2.16 3.14 15.31
CA PHE A 172 1.44 3.30 16.57
C PHE A 172 0.27 2.33 16.63
N ASP A 173 -0.14 1.97 17.85
CA ASP A 173 -1.27 1.07 18.04
C ASP A 173 -2.59 1.84 17.85
N THR A 174 -3.40 1.37 16.93
CA THR A 174 -4.75 1.91 16.67
C THR A 174 -5.83 1.18 17.46
N GLY A 175 -5.49 0.06 18.09
CA GLY A 175 -6.45 -0.88 18.67
C GLY A 175 -7.24 -1.69 17.63
N TYR A 176 -7.06 -1.45 16.32
CA TYR A 176 -7.74 -2.18 15.26
C TYR A 176 -7.10 -3.54 14.93
N ASN A 177 -5.86 -3.78 15.36
CA ASN A 177 -5.20 -5.07 15.20
C ASN A 177 -6.02 -6.24 15.81
N LYS A 178 -6.89 -5.98 16.80
CA LYS A 178 -7.81 -6.98 17.38
C LYS A 178 -8.81 -7.58 16.38
N TYR A 179 -9.10 -6.90 15.28
CA TYR A 179 -9.99 -7.42 14.23
C TYR A 179 -9.33 -8.46 13.34
N PHE A 180 -8.00 -8.59 13.42
CA PHE A 180 -7.19 -9.52 12.63
C PHE A 180 -6.76 -10.71 13.47
N ARG A 181 -6.64 -11.89 12.86
CA ARG A 181 -6.28 -13.12 13.56
C ARG A 181 -4.89 -13.02 14.19
N VAL A 182 -3.92 -12.48 13.46
CA VAL A 182 -2.54 -12.28 13.95
C VAL A 182 -2.50 -11.38 15.19
N GLY A 183 -3.26 -10.28 15.20
CA GLY A 183 -3.30 -9.36 16.34
C GLY A 183 -3.96 -9.96 17.59
N ARG A 184 -4.90 -10.90 17.43
CA ARG A 184 -5.48 -11.64 18.56
C ARG A 184 -4.57 -12.77 19.06
N LYS A 185 -3.89 -13.46 18.15
CA LYS A 185 -3.07 -14.64 18.48
C LYS A 185 -1.69 -14.27 19.03
N TYR A 186 -1.12 -13.17 18.54
CA TYR A 186 0.24 -12.72 18.83
C TYR A 186 0.28 -11.23 19.21
N PRO A 187 -0.46 -10.78 20.24
CA PRO A 187 -0.56 -9.37 20.58
C PRO A 187 0.77 -8.77 21.07
N GLY A 188 1.65 -9.56 21.69
CA GLY A 188 2.97 -9.10 22.14
C GLY A 188 3.92 -8.82 20.99
N GLU A 189 3.98 -9.74 20.04
CA GLU A 189 4.80 -9.67 18.83
C GLU A 189 4.30 -8.57 17.89
N CYS A 190 2.98 -8.36 17.82
CA CYS A 190 2.42 -7.22 17.08
C CYS A 190 2.85 -5.88 17.71
N ARG A 191 2.90 -5.77 19.05
CA ARG A 191 3.41 -4.56 19.72
C ARG A 191 4.89 -4.34 19.46
N GLN A 192 5.70 -5.40 19.48
CA GLN A 192 7.11 -5.32 19.12
C GLN A 192 7.29 -4.85 17.67
N THR A 193 6.50 -5.38 16.74
CA THR A 193 6.48 -4.95 15.34
C THR A 193 6.17 -3.46 15.20
N ILE A 194 5.19 -2.93 15.95
CA ILE A 194 4.85 -1.49 15.94
C ILE A 194 6.04 -0.64 16.43
N THR A 195 6.70 -1.05 17.50
CA THR A 195 7.87 -0.34 18.04
C THR A 195 9.03 -0.34 17.05
N ASP A 196 9.30 -1.50 16.44
CA ASP A 196 10.34 -1.66 15.42
C ASP A 196 10.05 -0.81 14.19
N LEU A 197 8.85 -0.94 13.61
CA LEU A 197 8.40 -0.14 12.47
C LEU A 197 8.52 1.36 12.73
N ARG A 198 8.15 1.83 13.93
CA ARG A 198 8.30 3.24 14.31
C ARG A 198 9.77 3.66 14.24
N ARG A 199 10.68 2.88 14.83
CA ARG A 199 12.11 3.19 14.79
C ARG A 199 12.61 3.25 13.35
N GLU A 200 12.32 2.23 12.56
CA GLU A 200 12.79 2.14 11.18
C GLU A 200 12.24 3.27 10.28
N ILE A 201 10.99 3.69 10.47
CA ILE A 201 10.42 4.83 9.73
C ILE A 201 11.08 6.14 10.16
N MET A 202 11.31 6.35 11.46
CA MET A 202 11.96 7.56 11.94
C MET A 202 13.41 7.65 11.45
N ASP A 203 14.14 6.53 11.46
CA ASP A 203 15.50 6.47 10.93
C ASP A 203 15.51 6.75 9.42
N TRP A 204 14.55 6.19 8.68
CA TRP A 204 14.40 6.43 7.24
C TRP A 204 14.12 7.89 6.88
N LEU A 205 13.26 8.56 7.63
CA LEU A 205 12.88 9.95 7.36
C LEU A 205 13.98 10.96 7.71
N HIS A 206 15.04 10.54 8.41
CA HIS A 206 16.20 11.38 8.77
C HIS A 206 17.46 11.10 7.94
N MET A 207 17.40 10.19 6.96
CA MET A 207 18.48 9.97 5.99
C MET A 207 18.66 11.15 5.04
#